data_AF-A0A7S2I6A6-F1
#
_entry.id   AF-A0A7S2I6A6-F1
#
_cell.length_a   1.000
_cell.length_b   1.000
_cell.length_c   1.000
_cell.angle_alpha   90.00
_cell.angle_beta   90.00
_cell.angle_gamma   90.00
#
_symmetry.space_group_name_H-M   'P 1'
#
loop_
_entity.id
_entity.type
_entity.pdbx_description
1 polymer ?
#
loop_
_entity_poly.entity_id
_entity_poly.type
_entity_poly.pdbx_seq_one_letter_code
_entity_poly.pdbx_strand_id
1 'polypeptide(L)'
;MPKKAGGPVRPPATIEDFLWNLHMVLEAYGAAMPLDHLKDAYSQHLGHKCAIERFLVVGEGGLAATLKRIPHIVSITAADDGAVSLRATLPAGTNKDSLVAADLQYRKQLQQRNQAAKDA
;
A
#
# COMPACT_ATOMS: atom_id res chain seq x y z
N MET A 1 15.30 -22.18 2.28
CA MET A 1 15.00 -21.03 1.40
C MET A 1 13.51 -20.74 1.50
N PRO A 2 13.05 -19.54 1.87
CA PRO A 2 11.62 -19.26 1.89
C PRO A 2 11.08 -19.25 0.45
N LYS A 3 9.98 -19.99 0.23
CA LYS A 3 9.33 -20.21 -1.07
C LYS A 3 8.90 -18.86 -1.68
N LYS A 4 9.32 -18.60 -2.93
CA LYS A 4 8.75 -17.52 -3.76
C LYS A 4 7.27 -17.84 -3.99
N ALA A 5 6.38 -17.21 -3.23
CA ALA A 5 4.99 -17.10 -3.62
C ALA A 5 4.97 -16.27 -4.92
N GLY A 6 4.42 -16.83 -6.00
CA GLY A 6 4.43 -16.22 -7.33
C GLY A 6 3.65 -14.91 -7.33
N GLY A 7 4.36 -13.79 -7.18
CA GLY A 7 3.79 -12.48 -7.42
C GLY A 7 3.50 -12.27 -8.91
N PRO A 8 2.56 -11.38 -9.27
CA PRO A 8 2.25 -11.12 -10.66
C PRO A 8 3.48 -10.51 -11.33
N VAL A 9 3.97 -11.19 -12.36
CA VAL A 9 5.15 -10.80 -13.16
C VAL A 9 4.82 -9.61 -14.07
N ARG A 10 3.54 -9.30 -14.26
CA ARG A 10 3.07 -8.23 -15.14
C ARG A 10 2.83 -6.96 -14.33
N PRO A 11 3.18 -5.77 -14.87
CA PRO A 11 2.83 -4.50 -14.24
C PRO A 11 1.32 -4.41 -13.95
N PRO A 12 0.91 -3.76 -12.85
CA PRO A 12 -0.50 -3.61 -12.50
C PRO A 12 -1.26 -2.85 -13.60
N ALA A 13 -2.47 -3.32 -13.90
CA ALA A 13 -3.36 -2.67 -14.86
C ALA A 13 -4.34 -1.72 -14.16
N THR A 14 -4.74 -2.05 -12.94
CA THR A 14 -5.72 -1.30 -12.14
C THR A 14 -5.12 -0.83 -10.81
N ILE A 15 -5.82 0.10 -10.15
CA ILE A 15 -5.46 0.52 -8.78
C ILE A 15 -5.52 -0.65 -7.79
N GLU A 16 -6.47 -1.57 -7.95
CA GLU A 16 -6.61 -2.75 -7.09
C GLU A 16 -5.42 -3.70 -7.24
N ASP A 17 -4.95 -3.93 -8.47
CA ASP A 17 -3.74 -4.70 -8.72
C ASP A 17 -2.51 -4.04 -8.07
N PHE A 18 -2.43 -2.71 -8.16
CA PHE A 18 -1.34 -1.97 -7.54
C PHE A 18 -1.35 -2.09 -6.01
N LEU A 19 -2.52 -1.93 -5.37
CA LEU A 19 -2.66 -2.07 -3.92
C LEU A 19 -2.37 -3.51 -3.46
N TRP A 20 -2.78 -4.50 -4.24
CA TRP A 20 -2.45 -5.90 -4.00
C TRP A 20 -0.94 -6.16 -4.07
N ASN A 21 -0.28 -5.67 -5.13
CA ASN A 21 1.16 -5.78 -5.27
C ASN A 21 1.90 -5.12 -4.11
N LEU A 22 1.43 -3.94 -3.66
CA LEU A 22 2.00 -3.24 -2.52
C LEU A 22 1.87 -4.06 -1.22
N HIS A 23 0.69 -4.65 -0.98
CA HIS A 23 0.47 -5.52 0.17
C HIS A 23 1.41 -6.72 0.16
N MET A 24 1.52 -7.44 -0.95
CA MET A 24 2.40 -8.61 -1.05
C MET A 24 3.88 -8.25 -0.82
N VAL A 25 4.34 -7.11 -1.33
CA VAL A 25 5.72 -6.64 -1.13
C VAL A 25 5.99 -6.36 0.35
N LEU A 26 5.05 -5.70 1.03
CA LEU A 26 5.17 -5.41 2.46
C LEU A 26 5.07 -6.68 3.31
N GLU A 27 4.19 -7.61 2.95
CA GLU A 27 4.04 -8.90 3.61
C GLU A 27 5.31 -9.75 3.44
N ALA A 28 5.83 -9.86 2.21
CA ALA A 28 7.03 -10.62 1.91
C ALA A 28 8.29 -10.05 2.57
N TYR A 29 8.31 -8.74 2.87
CA TYR A 29 9.39 -8.13 3.63
C TYR A 29 9.40 -8.59 5.10
N GLY A 30 8.24 -8.95 5.67
CA GLY A 30 8.11 -9.58 6.99
C GLY A 30 8.42 -8.69 8.20
N ALA A 31 8.92 -7.48 7.99
CA ALA A 31 9.29 -6.51 9.03
C ALA A 31 8.78 -5.09 8.68
N ALA A 32 9.11 -4.11 9.52
CA ALA A 32 8.87 -2.70 9.19
C ALA A 32 9.83 -2.29 8.06
N MET A 33 9.30 -1.92 6.91
CA MET A 33 10.09 -1.54 5.73
C MET A 33 10.39 -0.04 5.73
N PRO A 34 11.65 0.40 5.67
CA PRO A 34 11.96 1.81 5.45
C PRO A 34 11.30 2.33 4.17
N LEU A 35 10.69 3.52 4.22
CA LEU A 35 9.99 4.12 3.09
C LEU A 35 10.86 4.19 1.83
N ASP A 36 12.14 4.52 2.00
CA ASP A 36 13.10 4.69 0.90
C ASP A 36 13.39 3.36 0.17
N HIS A 37 13.20 2.22 0.86
CA HIS A 37 13.38 0.90 0.27
C HIS A 37 12.17 0.43 -0.54
N LEU A 38 11.04 1.14 -0.49
CA LEU A 38 9.79 0.65 -1.08
C LEU A 38 9.91 0.38 -2.58
N LYS A 39 10.46 1.33 -3.35
CA LYS A 39 10.54 1.22 -4.81
C LYS A 39 11.47 0.07 -5.22
N ASP A 40 12.57 -0.11 -4.49
CA ASP A 40 13.56 -1.17 -4.76
C ASP A 40 13.04 -2.55 -4.37
N ALA A 41 12.47 -2.68 -3.16
CA ALA A 41 11.85 -3.91 -2.69
C ALA A 41 10.71 -4.36 -3.61
N TYR A 42 9.90 -3.42 -4.09
CA TYR A 42 8.84 -3.69 -5.05
C TYR A 42 9.39 -4.22 -6.37
N SER A 43 10.42 -3.57 -6.93
CA SER A 43 11.04 -4.01 -8.18
C SER A 43 11.74 -5.36 -8.04
N GLN A 44 12.39 -5.62 -6.92
CA GLN A 44 13.07 -6.88 -6.65
C GLN A 44 12.07 -8.04 -6.47
N HIS A 45 10.94 -7.79 -5.80
CA HIS A 45 9.95 -8.81 -5.52
C HIS A 45 9.09 -9.15 -6.74
N LEU A 46 8.71 -8.15 -7.54
CA LEU A 46 7.75 -8.31 -8.64
C LEU A 46 8.38 -8.29 -10.03
N GLY A 47 9.65 -7.89 -10.14
CA GLY A 47 10.38 -7.84 -11.42
C GLY A 47 10.01 -6.65 -12.31
N HIS A 48 9.29 -5.66 -11.80
CA HIS A 48 8.92 -4.45 -12.53
C HIS A 48 8.89 -3.22 -11.63
N LYS A 49 9.04 -2.03 -12.21
CA LYS A 49 9.10 -0.76 -11.46
C LYS A 49 7.82 -0.50 -10.67
N CYS A 50 7.97 0.14 -9.50
CA CYS A 50 6.86 0.68 -8.71
C CYS A 50 6.37 2.00 -9.32
N ALA A 51 5.35 1.94 -10.17
CA ALA A 51 4.76 3.11 -10.83
C ALA A 51 3.63 3.73 -9.96
N ILE A 52 3.94 4.09 -8.71
CA ILE A 52 2.93 4.55 -7.75
C ILE A 52 2.18 5.80 -8.24
N GLU A 53 2.86 6.70 -8.93
CA GLU A 53 2.32 7.96 -9.44
C GLU A 53 1.25 7.75 -10.51
N ARG A 54 1.19 6.55 -11.13
CA ARG A 54 0.13 6.17 -12.08
C ARG A 54 -1.21 5.89 -11.38
N PHE A 55 -1.17 5.45 -10.12
CA PHE A 55 -2.35 4.98 -9.39
C PHE A 55 -2.74 5.89 -8.23
N LEU A 56 -1.76 6.56 -7.61
CA LEU A 56 -1.95 7.46 -6.48
C LEU A 56 -1.37 8.82 -6.80
N VAL A 57 -2.13 9.87 -6.48
CA VAL A 57 -1.70 11.26 -6.70
C VAL A 57 -0.66 11.64 -5.66
N VAL A 58 0.62 11.65 -6.02
CA VAL A 58 1.70 12.10 -5.13
C VAL A 58 1.76 13.63 -5.14
N GLY A 59 1.32 14.26 -4.05
CA GLY A 59 1.33 15.72 -3.87
C GLY A 59 2.56 16.21 -3.12
N GLU A 60 2.51 17.45 -2.63
CA GLU A 60 3.63 18.12 -1.94
C GLU A 60 4.16 17.35 -0.72
N GLY A 61 3.31 16.61 -0.01
CA GLY A 61 3.71 15.75 1.11
C GLY A 61 4.44 14.45 0.71
N GLY A 62 4.68 14.25 -0.58
CA GLY A 62 5.44 13.14 -1.13
C GLY A 62 4.80 11.77 -0.90
N LEU A 63 5.65 10.74 -0.94
CA LEU A 63 5.24 9.33 -0.87
C LEU A 63 4.63 8.98 0.49
N ALA A 64 5.23 9.46 1.59
CA ALA A 64 4.75 9.21 2.94
C ALA A 64 3.30 9.73 3.13
N ALA A 65 3.05 11.00 2.79
CA ALA A 65 1.71 11.57 2.90
C ALA A 65 0.70 10.88 1.97
N THR A 66 1.16 10.43 0.80
CA THR A 66 0.33 9.68 -0.14
C THR A 66 -0.14 8.36 0.45
N LEU A 67 0.77 7.59 1.05
CA LEU A 67 0.46 6.31 1.69
C LEU A 67 -0.37 6.48 2.97
N LYS A 68 -0.22 7.60 3.71
CA LYS A 68 -1.08 7.92 4.87
C LYS A 68 -2.57 7.99 4.53
N ARG A 69 -2.94 8.20 3.26
CA ARG A 69 -4.35 8.25 2.81
C ARG A 69 -4.98 6.88 2.60
N ILE A 70 -4.19 5.81 2.58
CA ILE A 70 -4.64 4.42 2.43
C ILE A 70 -4.29 3.58 3.67
N PRO A 71 -4.69 4.01 4.89
CA PRO A 71 -4.31 3.37 6.15
C PRO A 71 -4.85 1.93 6.26
N HIS A 72 -5.89 1.58 5.52
CA HIS A 72 -6.45 0.23 5.44
C HIS A 72 -5.56 -0.77 4.67
N ILE A 73 -4.61 -0.29 3.88
CA ILE A 73 -3.65 -1.14 3.14
C ILE A 73 -2.26 -1.08 3.76
N VAL A 74 -1.80 0.13 4.08
CA VAL A 74 -0.44 0.39 4.59
C VAL A 74 -0.51 1.14 5.92
N SER A 75 0.15 0.59 6.93
CA SER A 75 0.40 1.24 8.20
C SER A 75 1.76 1.93 8.14
N ILE A 76 1.79 3.18 8.61
CA ILE A 76 2.99 4.01 8.59
C ILE A 76 3.34 4.39 10.01
N THR A 77 4.58 4.12 10.40
CA THR A 77 5.14 4.49 11.69
C THR A 77 6.33 5.41 11.47
N ALA A 78 6.35 6.56 12.13
CA ALA A 78 7.53 7.42 12.19
C ALA A 78 8.28 7.11 13.49
N ALA A 79 9.60 6.92 13.39
CA ALA A 79 10.50 6.86 14.53
C ALA A 79 10.90 8.27 14.99
N ASP A 80 11.44 8.38 16.19
CA ASP A 80 11.82 9.67 16.81
C ASP A 80 12.93 10.40 16.05
N ASP A 81 13.72 9.67 15.25
CA ASP A 81 14.74 10.20 14.34
C ASP A 81 14.18 10.71 13.00
N GLY A 82 12.87 10.65 12.82
CA GLY A 82 12.19 11.02 11.58
C GLY A 82 12.15 9.92 10.52
N ALA A 83 12.71 8.74 10.78
CA ALA A 83 12.66 7.62 9.84
C ALA A 83 11.24 7.08 9.71
N VAL A 84 10.76 6.97 8.47
CA VAL A 84 9.42 6.46 8.17
C VAL A 84 9.50 5.00 7.78
N SER A 85 8.75 4.16 8.48
CA SER A 85 8.61 2.73 8.18
C SER A 85 7.19 2.36 7.80
N LEU A 86 7.08 1.35 6.94
CA LEU A 86 5.85 0.84 6.34
C LEU A 86 5.60 -0.60 6.79
N ARG A 87 4.33 -0.94 7.01
CA ARG A 87 3.86 -2.32 7.20
C ARG A 87 2.55 -2.54 6.46
N ALA A 88 2.28 -3.79 6.09
CA ALA A 88 0.93 -4.17 5.67
C ALA A 88 -0.03 -3.99 6.85
N THR A 89 -1.15 -3.29 6.62
CA THR A 89 -2.22 -3.18 7.63
C THR A 89 -3.00 -4.48 7.75
N LEU A 90 -3.25 -5.13 6.61
CA LEU A 90 -3.99 -6.39 6.56
C LEU A 90 -3.09 -7.54 7.08
N PRO A 91 -3.68 -8.55 7.74
CA PRO A 91 -2.93 -9.70 8.27
C PRO A 91 -2.17 -10.46 7.17
N ALA A 92 -1.10 -11.15 7.56
CA ALA A 92 -0.42 -12.09 6.68
C ALA A 92 -1.39 -13.21 6.23
N GLY A 93 -1.24 -13.66 4.99
CA GLY A 93 -2.13 -14.63 4.34
C GLY A 93 -3.44 -14.03 3.80
N THR A 94 -3.59 -12.70 3.85
CA THR A 94 -4.74 -12.04 3.22
C THR A 94 -4.74 -12.32 1.72
N ASN A 95 -5.90 -12.65 1.17
CA ASN A 95 -6.06 -12.82 -0.28
C ASN A 95 -6.49 -11.52 -0.97
N LYS A 96 -6.37 -11.49 -2.30
CA LYS A 96 -6.70 -10.31 -3.10
C LYS A 96 -8.14 -9.84 -2.92
N ASP A 97 -9.09 -10.75 -2.90
CA ASP A 97 -10.52 -10.42 -2.77
C ASP A 97 -10.81 -9.73 -1.43
N SER A 98 -10.17 -10.18 -0.36
CA SER A 98 -10.28 -9.59 0.98
C SER A 98 -9.66 -8.19 1.03
N LEU A 99 -8.54 -7.97 0.34
CA LEU A 99 -7.95 -6.64 0.18
C LEU A 99 -8.89 -5.70 -0.59
N VAL A 100 -9.46 -6.17 -1.70
CA VAL A 100 -10.41 -5.38 -2.51
C VAL A 100 -11.66 -5.03 -1.71
N ALA A 101 -12.19 -5.99 -0.92
CA ALA A 101 -13.32 -5.74 -0.04
C ALA A 101 -12.99 -4.67 1.03
N ALA A 102 -11.81 -4.73 1.64
CA ALA A 102 -11.34 -3.74 2.61
C ALA A 102 -11.17 -2.35 1.96
N ASP A 103 -10.63 -2.27 0.75
CA ASP A 103 -10.50 -1.02 0.00
C ASP A 103 -11.86 -0.41 -0.34
N LEU A 104 -12.80 -1.22 -0.82
CA LEU A 104 -14.16 -0.78 -1.13
C LEU A 104 -14.89 -0.26 0.12
N GLN A 105 -14.76 -0.96 1.24
CA GLN A 105 -15.35 -0.55 2.51
C GLN A 105 -14.77 0.79 2.98
N TYR A 106 -13.45 0.96 2.90
CA TYR A 106 -12.80 2.21 3.29
C TYR A 106 -13.27 3.39 2.41
N ARG A 107 -13.37 3.19 1.09
CA ARG A 107 -13.89 4.23 0.17
C ARG A 107 -15.32 4.65 0.51
N LYS A 108 -16.20 3.69 0.82
CA LYS A 108 -17.58 3.97 1.25
C LYS A 108 -17.61 4.80 2.54
N GLN A 109 -16.81 4.44 3.53
CA GLN A 109 -16.70 5.19 4.79
C GLN A 109 -16.18 6.60 4.55
N LEU A 110 -15.18 6.77 3.68
CA LEU A 110 -14.62 8.08 3.35
C LEU A 110 -15.67 8.97 2.66
N GLN A 111 -16.45 8.41 1.73
CA GLN A 111 -17.55 9.14 1.09
C GLN A 111 -18.61 9.60 2.11
N GLN A 112 -19.01 8.71 3.04
CA GLN A 112 -19.97 9.05 4.09
C GLN A 112 -19.45 10.17 5.01
N ARG A 113 -18.19 10.09 5.44
CA ARG A 113 -17.57 11.11 6.29
C ARG A 113 -17.44 12.46 5.57
N ASN A 114 -17.06 12.44 4.30
CA ASN A 114 -16.94 13.66 3.51
C ASN A 114 -18.30 14.32 3.23
N GLN A 115 -19.36 13.52 3.08
CA GLN A 115 -20.72 14.05 2.95
C GLN A 115 -21.18 14.69 4.25
N ALA A 116 -21.04 14.00 5.39
CA ALA A 116 -21.38 14.53 6.70
C ALA A 116 -20.62 15.82 7.07
N ALA A 117 -19.36 15.96 6.63
CA ALA A 117 -18.55 17.16 6.85
C ALA A 117 -18.94 18.35 5.94
N LYS A 118 -19.64 18.11 4.83
CA LYS A 118 -20.20 19.17 3.98
C LYS A 118 -21.58 19.63 4.44
N ASP A 119 -22.30 18.74 5.10
CA ASP A 119 -23.65 18.99 5.62
C ASP A 119 -23.64 19.58 7.06
N ALA A 120 -22.46 19.75 7.66
CA ALA A 120 -22.22 20.36 8.97
C ALA A 120 -21.66 21.79 8.81
#